data_AF-A0A0Q7NUC3-F1
#
_entry.id   AF-A0A0Q7NUC3-F1
#
_cell.length_a   1.000
_cell.length_b   1.000
_cell.length_c   1.000
_cell.angle_alpha   90.00
_cell.angle_beta   90.00
_cell.angle_gamma   90.00
#
_symmetry.space_group_name_H-M   'P 1'
#
loop_
_entity.id
_entity.type
_entity.pdbx_description
1 polymer ?
#
loop_
_entity_poly.entity_id
_entity_poly.type
_entity_poly.pdbx_seq_one_letter_code
_entity_poly.pdbx_strand_id
1 'polypeptide(L)' 'MLATARWSAAAALARDESRGMHQRDDRPQTEARLQHRMLVGGLDKVWTFRDRSQPLELAS' A
#
# COMPACT_ATOMS: atom_id res chain seq x y z
N MET A 1 -16.72 -7.33 5.11
CA MET A 1 -16.18 -5.94 5.07
C MET A 1 -15.16 -5.61 6.16
N LEU A 2 -15.14 -6.28 7.34
CA LEU A 2 -14.17 -5.95 8.41
C LEU A 2 -12.70 -6.22 8.02
N ALA A 3 -12.41 -7.37 7.40
CA ALA A 3 -11.05 -7.71 6.99
C ALA A 3 -10.47 -6.68 6.01
N THR A 4 -11.25 -6.29 5.00
CA THR A 4 -10.84 -5.28 4.02
C THR A 4 -10.61 -3.92 4.66
N ALA A 5 -11.44 -3.49 5.62
CA ALA A 5 -11.22 -2.24 6.37
C ALA A 5 -9.90 -2.27 7.16
N ARG A 6 -9.60 -3.39 7.83
CA ARG A 6 -8.33 -3.59 8.55
C ARG A 6 -7.13 -3.53 7.60
N TRP A 7 -7.26 -4.12 6.41
CA TRP A 7 -6.21 -4.06 5.40
C TRP A 7 -6.00 -2.65 4.86
N SER A 8 -7.06 -1.91 4.55
CA SER A 8 -6.97 -0.52 4.10
C SER A 8 -6.28 0.37 5.14
N ALA A 9 -6.65 0.26 6.41
CA ALA A 9 -6.03 1.02 7.49
C ALA A 9 -4.53 0.65 7.64
N ALA A 10 -4.19 -0.63 7.61
CA ALA A 10 -2.80 -1.07 7.67
C ALA A 10 -1.98 -0.58 6.46
N ALA A 11 -2.56 -0.58 5.25
CA ALA A 11 -1.91 -0.07 4.04
C ALA A 11 -1.61 1.44 4.16
N ALA A 12 -2.57 2.21 4.66
CA ALA A 12 -2.43 3.66 4.84
C ALA A 12 -1.32 3.99 5.87
N LEU A 13 -1.25 3.24 6.98
CA LEU A 13 -0.21 3.41 7.99
C LEU A 13 1.18 3.02 7.48
N ALA A 14 1.28 1.95 6.69
CA ALA A 14 2.55 1.50 6.12
C ALA A 14 3.06 2.43 4.99
N ARG A 15 2.17 3.17 4.33
CA ARG A 15 2.52 4.07 3.22
C ARG A 15 2.84 5.47 3.73
N ASP A 16 4.14 5.70 3.86
CA ASP A 16 4.72 6.88 4.49
C ASP A 16 4.94 8.07 3.56
N GLU A 17 3.90 8.42 2.79
CA GLU A 17 3.85 9.53 1.83
C GLU A 17 2.40 9.97 1.60
N SER A 18 2.21 11.03 0.83
CA SER A 18 0.96 11.35 0.14
C SER A 18 1.11 11.10 -1.36
N ARG A 19 0.15 10.41 -1.97
CA ARG A 19 0.13 10.12 -3.41
C ARG A 19 -1.29 9.80 -3.89
N GLY A 20 -1.80 10.61 -4.82
CA GLY A 20 -3.10 10.38 -5.46
C GLY A 20 -4.25 10.51 -4.47
N MET A 21 -5.03 9.44 -4.29
CA MET A 21 -6.14 9.43 -3.32
C MET A 21 -5.68 9.24 -1.86
N HIS A 22 -4.46 8.72 -1.63
CA HIS A 22 -3.91 8.56 -0.29
C HIS A 22 -3.20 9.85 0.11
N GLN A 23 -3.83 10.67 0.95
CA GLN A 23 -3.31 11.96 1.38
C GLN A 23 -3.13 11.97 2.91
N ARG A 24 -2.02 12.54 3.36
CA ARG A 24 -1.58 12.61 4.75
C ARG A 24 -1.03 14.00 5.05
N ASP A 25 -1.66 14.70 5.99
CA ASP A 25 -1.21 16.04 6.40
C ASP A 25 0.18 16.02 7.06
N ASP A 26 0.51 14.93 7.75
CA ASP A 26 1.81 14.75 8.40
C ASP A 26 2.92 14.35 7.42
N ARG A 27 2.57 13.85 6.23
CA ARG A 27 3.48 13.44 5.15
C ARG A 27 2.97 13.89 3.79
N PRO A 28 2.95 15.21 3.52
CA PRO A 28 2.30 15.76 2.33
C PRO A 28 3.06 15.49 1.02
N GLN A 29 4.34 15.11 1.09
CA GLN A 29 5.16 14.84 -0.10
C GLN A 29 5.05 13.38 -0.57
N THR A 30 5.37 13.19 -1.85
CA THR A 30 5.61 11.87 -2.45
C THR A 30 7.04 11.39 -2.19
N GLU A 31 7.22 10.10 -1.98
CA GLU A 31 8.50 9.44 -1.71
C GLU A 31 8.90 8.49 -2.86
N ALA A 32 10.05 8.72 -3.50
CA ALA A 32 10.50 7.89 -4.63
C ALA A 32 10.68 6.41 -4.24
N ARG A 33 11.17 6.14 -3.04
CA ARG A 33 11.29 4.77 -2.49
C ARG A 33 9.94 4.07 -2.33
N LEU A 34 8.82 4.78 -2.34
CA LEU A 34 7.48 4.22 -2.21
C LEU A 34 6.76 4.03 -3.56
N GLN A 35 7.46 4.25 -4.68
CA GLN A 35 6.98 3.98 -6.03
C GLN A 35 6.97 2.48 -6.37
N HIS A 36 6.16 1.71 -5.65
CA HIS A 36 5.93 0.29 -5.86
C HIS A 36 4.52 -0.08 -5.40
N ARG A 37 4.05 -1.24 -5.85
CA ARG A 37 2.80 -1.84 -5.36
C ARG A 37 3.02 -2.40 -3.96
N MET A 38 1.98 -2.35 -3.14
CA MET A 38 1.97 -2.96 -1.81
C MET A 38 0.94 -4.07 -1.79
N LEU A 39 1.31 -5.21 -1.21
CA LEU A 39 0.40 -6.30 -0.90
C LEU A 39 -0.06 -6.17 0.55
N VAL A 40 -1.34 -6.42 0.80
CA VAL A 40 -1.94 -6.40 2.13
C VAL A 40 -2.84 -7.62 2.31
N GLY A 41 -2.90 -8.15 3.54
CA GLY A 41 -3.71 -9.32 3.81
C GLY A 41 -3.62 -9.80 5.25
N GLY A 42 -4.10 -11.03 5.45
CA GLY A 42 -4.13 -11.70 6.75
C GLY A 42 -5.45 -11.51 7.49
N LEU A 43 -6.00 -12.60 8.04
CA LEU A 43 -7.27 -12.58 8.77
C LEU A 43 -7.03 -12.41 10.28
N ASP A 44 -6.20 -13.25 10.87
CA ASP A 44 -5.86 -13.14 12.29
C ASP A 44 -4.86 -12.00 12.50
N LYS A 45 -3.70 -12.12 11.85
CA LYS A 45 -2.64 -11.12 11.86
C LYS A 45 -2.53 -10.43 10.51
N VAL A 46 -2.75 -9.12 10.50
CA VAL A 46 -2.62 -8.29 9.30
C VAL A 46 -1.14 -8.10 8.98
N TRP A 47 -0.81 -8.14 7.70
CA TRP A 47 0.54 -7.88 7.19
C TRP A 47 0.49 -6.96 5.97
N THR A 48 1.63 -6.31 5.72
CA THR A 48 1.88 -5.47 4.54
C THR A 48 3.26 -5.81 3.99
N PHE A 49 3.40 -5.96 2.68
CA PHE A 49 4.70 -6.20 2.04
C PHE A 49 4.85 -5.38 0.77
N ARG A 50 6.08 -4.97 0.46
CA ARG A 50 6.43 -4.51 -0.88
C ARG A 50 6.18 -5.64 -1.85
N ASP A 51 5.40 -5.35 -2.89
CA ASP A 51 5.26 -6.27 -4.00
C ASP A 51 6.62 -6.37 -4.72
N ARG A 52 7.19 -7.57 -4.71
CA ARG A 52 8.45 -7.89 -5.40
C ARG A 52 8.20 -8.61 -6.72
N SER A 53 6.94 -8.89 -7.07
CA SER A 53 6.64 -9.41 -8.40
C SER A 53 7.04 -8.37 -9.42
N GLN A 54 7.77 -8.80 -10.43
CA GLN A 54 7.94 -8.01 -11.64
C GLN A 54 6.54 -7.79 -12.22
N PRO A 55 6.22 -6.59 -12.73
CA PRO A 55 4.99 -6.40 -13.48
C PRO A 55 4.90 -7.55 -14.47
N LEU A 56 3.81 -8.31 -14.44
CA LEU A 56 3.47 -9.15 -15.58
C LEU A 56 3.34 -8.17 -16.73
N GLU A 57 4.33 -8.13 -17.62
CA GLU A 57 4.19 -7.60 -18.96
C GLU A 57 3.01 -8.36 -19.57
N LEU A 58 1.80 -7.85 -19.34
CA LEU A 58 0.61 -8.29 -20.05
C LEU A 58 0.87 -7.82 -21.47
N ALA A 59 1.50 -8.71 -22.24
CA ALA A 59 1.83 -8.52 -23.63
C ALA A 59 0.60 -7.94 -24.34
N SER A 60 0.81 -6.73 -24.89
CA SER A 60 -0.11 -6.09 -25.81
C SER A 60 -0.28 -6.90 -27.09
#